data_AF-A0A814J7A1-F1
#
_entry.id   AF-A0A814J7A1-F1
#
_cell.length_a   1.000
_cell.length_b   1.000
_cell.length_c   1.000
_cell.angle_alpha   90.00
_cell.angle_beta   90.00
_cell.angle_gamma   90.00
#
_symmetry.space_group_name_H-M   'P 1'
#
loop_
_entity.id
_entity.type
_entity.pdbx_description
1 polymer ?
#
loop_
_entity_poly.entity_id
_entity_poly.type
_entity_poly.pdbx_seq_one_letter_code
_entity_poly.pdbx_strand_id
1 'polypeptide(L)'
;MLRFLCKNCLLFLCLYFEFGNASFNKKNDILSLIVPHESHNDIEIFFSKFNQSIDLLRETRHDDNNKLLHHYKLIVNKNSQLIIQYLLNLNIKFKIIERGNRRLNNDNNNKKKRSIHHHLLDLNIRSENLTKTYYTIDQIYEWLNHTKNSYKDIVDLIEIGKSLQNRSLLVMKIGYAQNRTKKLFWFDSGIHAREWTTISTSLYTIDKILIEQSKNNSLMNKFLKYYDIYFLVLVNPDGYQFSLL
;
A
#
# COMPACT_ATOMS: atom_id res chain seq x y z
N MET A 1 -3.60 -17.89 -32.87
CA MET A 1 -2.84 -16.65 -32.60
C MET A 1 -3.45 -15.96 -31.36
N LEU A 2 -3.21 -16.54 -30.18
CA LEU A 2 -3.52 -16.03 -28.83
C LEU A 2 -3.08 -17.15 -27.85
N ARG A 3 -1.77 -17.25 -27.63
CA ARG A 3 -1.16 -18.17 -26.67
C ARG A 3 0.02 -17.45 -26.03
N PHE A 4 -0.27 -16.64 -25.02
CA PHE A 4 0.62 -16.36 -23.89
C PHE A 4 -0.27 -15.88 -22.71
N LEU A 5 -1.20 -16.75 -22.31
CA LEU A 5 -1.64 -16.80 -20.92
C LEU A 5 -0.52 -17.50 -20.16
N CYS A 6 0.37 -16.73 -19.53
CA CYS A 6 1.25 -17.27 -18.49
C CYS A 6 0.34 -17.68 -17.32
N LYS A 7 -0.09 -18.93 -17.32
CA LYS A 7 -0.96 -19.54 -16.30
C LYS A 7 -0.31 -19.71 -14.93
N ASN A 8 0.93 -19.23 -14.70
CA ASN A 8 1.69 -19.56 -13.48
C ASN A 8 2.31 -18.36 -12.72
N CYS A 9 1.85 -17.12 -12.92
CA CYS A 9 2.29 -15.99 -12.06
C CYS A 9 1.17 -15.29 -11.28
N LEU A 10 -0.06 -15.83 -11.29
CA LEU A 10 -1.20 -15.24 -10.59
C LEU A 10 -1.67 -16.15 -9.45
N LEU A 11 -0.79 -16.35 -8.46
CA LEU A 11 -1.14 -16.88 -7.14
C LEU A 11 0.12 -16.78 -6.26
N PHE A 12 0.48 -15.55 -5.87
CA PHE A 12 1.11 -15.42 -4.57
C PHE A 12 -0.02 -15.47 -3.56
N LEU A 13 -0.01 -16.55 -2.78
CA LEU A 13 -1.00 -16.87 -1.78
C LEU A 13 -1.19 -15.67 -0.85
N CYS A 14 -2.36 -15.04 -0.95
CA CYS A 14 -2.98 -14.45 0.23
C CYS A 14 -3.49 -15.63 1.06
N LEU A 15 -2.57 -16.31 1.74
CA LEU A 15 -2.91 -17.25 2.80
C LEU A 15 -3.60 -16.42 3.87
N TYR A 16 -4.92 -16.61 3.98
CA TYR A 16 -5.67 -16.65 5.22
C TYR A 16 -4.98 -15.95 6.41
N PHE A 17 -5.07 -14.63 6.42
CA PHE A 17 -5.35 -13.96 7.67
C PHE A 17 -6.77 -13.46 7.52
N GLU A 18 -7.71 -14.19 8.14
CA GLU A 18 -9.01 -13.64 8.47
C GLU A 18 -8.74 -12.29 9.14
N PHE A 19 -9.11 -11.20 8.45
CA PHE A 19 -9.13 -9.89 9.06
C PHE A 19 -10.16 -9.96 10.17
N GLY A 20 -9.71 -10.25 11.39
CA GLY A 20 -10.52 -10.12 12.58
C GLY A 20 -11.13 -8.72 12.58
N ASN A 21 -12.43 -8.65 12.89
CA ASN A 21 -13.24 -7.43 13.04
C ASN A 21 -12.77 -6.54 14.20
N ALA A 22 -11.46 -6.36 14.38
CA ALA A 22 -10.87 -5.52 15.39
C ALA A 22 -10.84 -4.08 14.88
N SER A 23 -11.78 -3.27 15.35
CA SER A 23 -11.72 -1.81 15.20
C SER A 23 -10.52 -1.28 16.01
N PHE A 24 -9.36 -1.16 15.36
CA PHE A 24 -8.16 -0.58 15.95
C PHE A 24 -8.32 0.95 16.03
N ASN A 25 -8.83 1.43 17.17
CA ASN A 25 -9.02 2.84 17.46
C ASN A 25 -7.68 3.57 17.75
N LYS A 26 -7.65 4.91 17.62
CA LYS A 26 -6.47 5.82 17.77
C LYS A 26 -5.75 5.84 19.15
N LYS A 27 -5.84 4.79 19.97
CA LYS A 27 -5.25 4.66 21.32
C LYS A 27 -4.43 3.37 21.50
N ASN A 28 -3.88 2.83 20.42
CA ASN A 28 -3.15 1.57 20.48
C ASN A 28 -1.66 1.79 20.76
N ASP A 29 -1.04 0.82 21.41
CA ASP A 29 0.40 0.79 21.62
C ASP A 29 1.07 0.00 20.47
N ILE A 30 2.32 0.34 20.16
CA ILE A 30 3.15 -0.45 19.23
C ILE A 30 4.22 -1.18 20.03
N LEU A 31 4.26 -2.50 19.87
CA LEU A 31 5.23 -3.38 20.50
C LEU A 31 6.23 -3.93 19.46
N SER A 32 7.49 -3.99 19.84
CA SER A 32 8.54 -4.77 19.18
C SER A 32 8.79 -6.02 20.01
N LEU A 33 8.78 -7.19 19.39
CA LEU A 33 9.12 -8.45 20.05
C LEU A 33 10.38 -9.02 19.39
N ILE A 34 11.21 -9.68 20.19
CA ILE A 34 12.34 -10.47 19.72
C ILE A 34 12.13 -11.88 20.27
N VAL A 35 11.91 -12.82 19.37
CA VAL A 35 11.52 -14.20 19.69
C VAL A 35 12.58 -15.13 19.10
N PRO A 36 13.29 -15.92 19.93
CA PRO A 36 14.16 -16.98 19.44
C PRO A 36 13.37 -18.00 18.61
N HIS A 37 13.99 -18.57 17.56
CA HIS A 37 13.31 -19.53 16.69
C HIS A 37 12.75 -20.75 17.46
N GLU A 38 13.42 -21.19 18.52
CA GLU A 38 12.95 -22.27 19.40
C GLU A 38 11.62 -21.96 20.11
N SER A 39 11.28 -20.68 20.31
CA SER A 39 10.02 -20.23 20.91
C SER A 39 8.95 -19.88 19.85
N HIS A 40 9.12 -20.33 18.60
CA HIS A 40 8.19 -19.98 17.52
C HIS A 40 6.77 -20.55 17.75
N ASN A 41 6.63 -21.74 18.34
CA ASN A 41 5.31 -22.30 18.65
C ASN A 41 4.57 -21.46 19.70
N ASP A 42 5.27 -20.94 20.71
CA ASP A 42 4.68 -20.11 21.76
C ASP A 42 4.15 -18.79 21.20
N ILE A 43 4.85 -18.19 20.22
CA ILE A 43 4.40 -16.97 19.57
C ILE A 43 3.20 -17.22 18.64
N GLU A 44 3.13 -18.37 17.97
CA GLU A 44 1.94 -18.75 17.18
C GLU A 44 0.70 -18.93 18.06
N ILE A 45 0.84 -19.56 19.23
CA ILE A 45 -0.23 -19.67 20.23
C ILE A 45 -0.64 -18.28 20.72
N PHE A 46 0.33 -17.39 20.97
CA PHE A 46 0.06 -16.00 21.31
C PHE A 46 -0.75 -15.29 20.22
N PHE A 47 -0.37 -15.44 18.94
CA PHE A 47 -1.09 -14.85 17.82
C PHE A 47 -2.51 -15.37 17.70
N SER A 48 -2.71 -16.67 17.84
CA SER A 48 -4.03 -17.29 17.84
C SER A 48 -4.90 -16.77 19.00
N LYS A 49 -4.34 -16.71 20.22
CA LYS A 49 -5.06 -16.30 21.43
C LYS A 49 -5.52 -14.84 21.41
N PHE A 50 -4.70 -13.95 20.83
CA PHE A 50 -4.96 -12.51 20.87
C PHE A 50 -5.29 -11.93 19.49
N ASN A 51 -5.66 -12.74 18.50
CA ASN A 51 -5.94 -12.33 17.12
C ASN A 51 -6.92 -11.15 16.97
N GLN A 52 -7.88 -10.98 17.90
CA GLN A 52 -8.82 -9.86 17.91
C GLN A 52 -8.30 -8.59 18.60
N SER A 53 -7.16 -8.68 19.29
CA SER A 53 -6.57 -7.60 20.11
C SER A 53 -5.21 -7.11 19.59
N ILE A 54 -4.62 -7.82 18.63
CA ILE A 54 -3.32 -7.49 18.02
C ILE A 54 -3.41 -7.45 16.50
N ASP A 55 -2.63 -6.56 15.89
CA ASP A 55 -2.43 -6.48 14.45
C ASP A 55 -0.94 -6.61 14.15
N LEU A 56 -0.56 -7.62 13.37
CA LEU A 56 0.82 -7.85 12.98
C LEU A 56 1.19 -6.86 11.86
N LEU A 57 2.09 -5.93 12.17
CA LEU A 57 2.60 -4.97 11.17
C LEU A 57 3.75 -5.54 10.36
N ARG A 58 4.62 -6.34 10.99
CA ARG A 58 5.82 -6.87 10.34
C ARG A 58 6.35 -8.06 11.10
N GLU A 59 6.78 -9.07 10.35
CA GLU A 59 7.71 -10.10 10.81
C GLU A 59 9.00 -9.99 9.98
N THR A 60 10.15 -10.12 10.64
CA THR A 60 11.44 -10.31 9.97
C THR A 60 12.25 -11.35 10.70
N ARG A 61 13.06 -12.09 9.95
CA ARG A 61 14.00 -13.08 10.49
C ARG A 61 15.42 -12.54 10.36
N HIS A 62 16.19 -12.67 11.43
CA HIS A 62 17.59 -12.24 11.48
C HIS A 62 18.41 -13.35 12.13
N ASP A 63 19.62 -13.57 11.62
CA ASP A 63 20.57 -14.51 12.21
C ASP A 63 21.60 -13.73 13.03
N ASP A 64 21.65 -13.97 14.33
CA ASP A 64 22.60 -13.30 15.24
C ASP A 64 23.45 -14.35 15.94
N ASN A 65 24.74 -14.43 15.58
CA ASN A 65 25.69 -15.41 16.12
C ASN A 65 25.17 -16.87 16.07
N ASN A 66 24.71 -17.32 14.89
CA ASN A 66 24.10 -18.64 14.64
C ASN A 66 22.81 -18.91 15.44
N LYS A 67 22.15 -17.87 15.95
CA LYS A 67 20.82 -17.95 16.54
C LYS A 67 19.84 -17.21 15.65
N LEU A 68 18.91 -17.97 15.08
CA LEU A 68 17.81 -17.42 14.30
C LEU A 68 16.80 -16.74 15.25
N LEU A 69 16.55 -15.46 15.00
CA LEU A 69 15.62 -14.63 15.76
C LEU A 69 14.52 -14.10 14.85
N HIS A 70 13.29 -14.11 15.36
CA HIS A 70 12.14 -13.46 14.75
C HIS A 70 11.90 -12.12 15.44
N HIS A 71 11.79 -11.07 14.64
CA HIS A 71 11.42 -9.74 15.08
C HIS A 71 10.01 -9.44 14.62
N TYR A 72 9.11 -9.21 15.57
CA TYR A 72 7.73 -8.86 15.30
C TYR A 72 7.46 -7.41 15.68
N LYS A 73 6.68 -6.71 14.87
CA LYS A 73 6.11 -5.40 15.21
C LYS A 73 4.60 -5.51 15.23
N LEU A 74 3.98 -5.22 16.37
CA LEU A 74 2.55 -5.40 16.60
C LEU A 74 1.90 -4.09 17.01
N ILE A 75 0.68 -3.84 16.52
CA ILE A 75 -0.24 -2.90 17.16
C ILE A 75 -1.07 -3.69 18.16
N VAL A 76 -1.24 -3.12 19.36
CA VAL A 76 -2.00 -3.76 20.43
C VAL A 76 -3.06 -2.82 20.97
N ASN A 77 -4.30 -3.31 21.06
CA ASN A 77 -5.44 -2.55 21.56
C ASN A 77 -5.40 -2.38 23.10
N LYS A 78 -6.35 -1.62 23.66
CA LYS A 78 -6.49 -1.18 25.08
C LYS A 78 -6.37 -2.24 26.20
N ASN A 79 -6.17 -3.51 25.90
CA ASN A 79 -5.84 -4.57 26.86
C ASN A 79 -4.35 -4.92 26.84
N SER A 80 -3.47 -3.92 26.66
CA SER A 80 -2.03 -4.12 26.62
C SER A 80 -1.48 -4.81 27.88
N GLN A 81 -2.10 -4.62 29.05
CA GLN A 81 -1.67 -5.28 30.29
C GLN A 81 -1.76 -6.82 30.24
N LEU A 82 -2.87 -7.38 29.74
CA LEU A 82 -3.01 -8.85 29.63
C LEU A 82 -2.02 -9.43 28.62
N ILE A 83 -1.81 -8.72 27.51
CA ILE A 83 -0.87 -9.11 26.46
C ILE A 83 0.57 -9.03 26.97
N ILE A 84 0.92 -7.95 27.65
CA ILE A 84 2.23 -7.76 28.28
C ILE A 84 2.48 -8.85 29.33
N GLN A 85 1.51 -9.11 30.19
CA GLN A 85 1.62 -10.16 31.21
C GLN A 85 1.84 -11.54 30.57
N TYR A 86 1.12 -11.83 29.48
CA TYR A 86 1.28 -13.09 28.76
C TYR A 86 2.67 -13.21 28.12
N LEU A 87 3.16 -12.15 27.48
CA LEU A 87 4.52 -12.12 26.91
C LEU A 87 5.60 -12.29 27.98
N LEU A 88 5.42 -11.68 29.16
CA LEU A 88 6.32 -11.85 30.31
C LEU A 88 6.31 -13.30 30.81
N ASN A 89 5.13 -13.93 30.90
CA ASN A 89 5.02 -15.34 31.31
C ASN A 89 5.70 -16.30 30.31
N LEU A 90 5.73 -15.94 29.02
CA LEU A 90 6.45 -16.70 27.99
C LEU A 90 7.95 -16.38 27.93
N ASN A 91 8.48 -15.51 28.80
CA ASN A 91 9.86 -15.00 28.74
C ASN A 91 10.22 -14.36 27.38
N ILE A 92 9.24 -13.84 26.64
CA ILE A 92 9.46 -13.19 25.36
C ILE A 92 9.91 -11.74 25.59
N LYS A 93 11.06 -11.38 25.02
CA LYS A 93 11.58 -10.02 25.10
C LYS A 93 10.74 -9.10 24.22
N PHE A 94 10.24 -8.00 24.80
CA PHE A 94 9.53 -6.97 24.05
C PHE A 94 9.92 -5.55 24.47
N LYS A 95 9.67 -4.60 23.58
CA LYS A 95 9.82 -3.17 23.80
C LYS A 95 8.57 -2.45 23.33
N ILE A 96 8.03 -1.55 24.14
CA ILE A 96 6.99 -0.63 23.70
C ILE A 96 7.68 0.49 22.90
N ILE A 97 7.46 0.51 21.58
CA ILE A 97 8.04 1.50 20.67
C ILE A 97 7.25 2.80 20.72
N GLU A 98 5.92 2.70 20.83
CA GLU A 98 5.02 3.85 20.83
C GLU A 98 3.88 3.59 21.81
N ARG A 99 3.53 4.59 22.64
CA ARG A 99 2.36 4.55 23.53
C ARG A 99 1.22 5.37 22.93
N GLY A 100 0.01 4.81 22.94
CA GLY A 100 -1.22 5.40 22.40
C GLY A 100 -1.76 6.64 23.13
N ASN A 101 -0.91 7.48 23.73
CA ASN A 101 -1.29 8.69 24.45
C ASN A 101 -1.10 9.96 23.62
N ARG A 102 -2.21 10.46 23.05
CA ARG A 102 -2.63 11.86 22.80
C ARG A 102 -1.67 12.94 22.25
N ARG A 103 -0.38 12.71 21.97
CA ARG A 103 0.53 13.77 21.47
C ARG A 103 0.67 13.90 19.95
N LEU A 104 0.06 13.01 19.15
CA LEU A 104 0.01 13.14 17.68
C LEU A 104 -1.31 13.73 17.13
N ASN A 105 -2.18 14.26 18.00
CA ASN A 105 -3.58 14.52 17.63
C ASN A 105 -3.97 15.94 17.23
N ASN A 106 -3.06 16.93 17.24
CA ASN A 106 -3.35 18.23 16.65
C ASN A 106 -2.81 18.40 15.23
N ASP A 107 -1.72 17.73 14.86
CA ASP A 107 -1.17 17.87 13.51
C ASP A 107 -1.83 16.92 12.51
N ASN A 108 -2.09 15.66 12.88
CA ASN A 108 -2.63 14.68 11.93
C ASN A 108 -4.13 14.81 11.72
N ASN A 109 -4.93 15.20 12.72
CA ASN A 109 -6.37 15.44 12.50
C ASN A 109 -6.61 16.74 11.73
N ASN A 110 -5.79 17.78 11.94
CA ASN A 110 -5.82 18.98 11.11
C ASN A 110 -5.29 18.70 9.69
N LYS A 111 -4.29 17.82 9.50
CA LYS A 111 -3.82 17.39 8.18
C LYS A 111 -4.83 16.48 7.45
N LYS A 112 -5.46 15.51 8.12
CA LYS A 112 -6.49 14.62 7.54
C LYS A 112 -7.76 15.40 7.20
N LYS A 113 -8.20 16.34 8.07
CA LYS A 113 -9.30 17.26 7.75
C LYS A 113 -8.92 18.29 6.68
N ARG A 114 -7.69 18.81 6.65
CA ARG A 114 -7.22 19.71 5.57
C ARG A 114 -7.04 19.00 4.23
N SER A 115 -6.62 17.73 4.20
CA SER A 115 -6.43 16.99 2.94
C SER A 115 -7.75 16.57 2.29
N ILE A 116 -8.75 16.20 3.11
CA ILE A 116 -10.10 15.85 2.62
C ILE A 116 -10.85 17.11 2.15
N HIS A 117 -10.49 18.30 2.62
CA HIS A 117 -11.18 19.57 2.34
C HIS A 117 -10.45 20.49 1.35
N HIS A 118 -9.48 19.99 0.58
CA HIS A 118 -9.04 20.72 -0.62
C HIS A 118 -10.16 20.62 -1.67
N HIS A 119 -10.94 21.69 -1.75
CA HIS A 119 -11.91 21.91 -2.81
C HIS A 119 -11.25 21.70 -4.20
N LEU A 120 -11.97 20.95 -5.02
CA LEU A 120 -11.68 20.42 -6.36
C LEU A 120 -11.46 21.46 -7.47
N LEU A 121 -10.59 22.46 -7.31
CA LEU A 121 -10.48 23.55 -8.30
C LEU A 121 -9.08 23.91 -8.80
N ASP A 122 -8.04 23.17 -8.42
CA ASP A 122 -6.73 23.27 -9.10
C ASP A 122 -6.26 21.87 -9.52
N LEU A 123 -6.78 21.39 -10.66
CA LEU A 123 -6.34 20.16 -11.36
C LEU A 123 -4.90 20.25 -11.91
N ASN A 124 -4.09 21.18 -11.38
CA ASN A 124 -2.67 21.32 -11.62
C ASN A 124 -1.87 20.59 -10.52
N ILE A 125 -2.32 19.37 -10.14
CA ILE A 125 -1.64 18.52 -9.16
C ILE A 125 -0.32 18.03 -9.78
N ARG A 126 0.72 18.86 -9.67
CA ARG A 126 2.10 18.51 -10.00
C ARG A 126 2.64 17.53 -8.94
N SER A 127 3.65 16.74 -9.33
CA SER A 127 4.36 15.74 -8.49
C SER A 127 4.62 16.15 -7.04
N GLU A 128 4.86 17.43 -6.77
CA GLU A 128 5.10 17.91 -5.40
C GLU A 128 3.93 17.70 -4.45
N ASN A 129 2.69 17.61 -4.93
CA ASN A 129 1.52 17.42 -4.08
C ASN A 129 1.17 15.94 -3.89
N LEU A 130 1.51 15.08 -4.87
CA LEU A 130 1.18 13.65 -4.87
C LEU A 130 1.83 12.86 -3.72
N THR A 131 2.94 13.38 -3.16
CA THR A 131 3.67 12.76 -2.04
C THR A 131 3.38 13.42 -0.69
N LYS A 132 2.69 14.58 -0.66
CA LYS A 132 2.43 15.34 0.57
C LYS A 132 1.20 14.85 1.31
N THR A 133 0.29 14.15 0.63
CA THR A 133 -0.96 13.67 1.22
C THR A 133 -1.46 12.38 0.59
N TYR A 134 -2.44 11.76 1.23
CA TYR A 134 -3.14 10.58 0.74
C TYR A 134 -4.52 10.98 0.24
N TYR A 135 -4.86 10.50 -0.95
CA TYR A 135 -6.05 10.89 -1.70
C TYR A 135 -7.18 9.89 -1.50
N THR A 136 -8.42 10.35 -1.58
CA THR A 136 -9.57 9.44 -1.65
C THR A 136 -9.60 8.70 -2.99
N ILE A 137 -10.37 7.61 -3.07
CA ILE A 137 -10.52 6.86 -4.33
C ILE A 137 -11.04 7.76 -5.44
N ASP A 138 -12.04 8.58 -5.15
CA ASP A 138 -12.62 9.49 -6.14
C ASP A 138 -11.58 10.48 -6.66
N GLN A 139 -10.74 11.04 -5.79
CA GLN A 139 -9.63 11.92 -6.18
C GLN A 139 -8.59 11.18 -7.04
N ILE A 140 -8.29 9.93 -6.72
CA ILE A 140 -7.37 9.09 -7.52
C ILE A 140 -7.95 8.85 -8.91
N TYR A 141 -9.22 8.44 -9.01
CA TYR A 141 -9.89 8.18 -10.29
C TYR A 141 -10.05 9.44 -11.13
N GLU A 142 -10.36 10.57 -10.50
CA GLU A 142 -10.42 11.87 -11.18
C GLU A 142 -9.04 12.24 -11.73
N TRP A 143 -7.98 12.09 -10.93
CA TRP A 143 -6.61 12.34 -11.37
C TRP A 143 -6.19 11.42 -12.53
N LEU A 144 -6.54 10.13 -12.51
CA LEU A 144 -6.25 9.21 -13.61
C LEU A 144 -6.96 9.64 -14.91
N ASN A 145 -8.24 10.01 -14.82
CA ASN A 145 -9.01 10.49 -15.97
C ASN A 145 -8.49 11.82 -16.51
N HIS A 146 -8.16 12.76 -15.63
CA HIS A 146 -7.54 14.02 -16.02
C HIS A 146 -6.21 13.78 -16.72
N THR A 147 -5.35 12.93 -16.16
CA THR A 147 -4.04 12.59 -16.74
C THR A 147 -4.17 11.98 -18.13
N LYS A 148 -5.10 11.03 -18.33
CA LYS A 148 -5.43 10.51 -19.66
C LYS A 148 -5.83 11.64 -20.63
N ASN A 149 -6.66 12.57 -20.18
CA ASN A 149 -7.15 13.66 -21.02
C ASN A 149 -6.07 14.71 -21.35
N SER A 150 -5.08 14.92 -20.48
CA SER A 150 -3.95 15.81 -20.72
C SER A 150 -2.90 15.21 -21.65
N TYR A 151 -2.75 13.88 -21.66
CA TYR A 151 -1.70 13.16 -22.38
C TYR A 151 -2.26 12.12 -23.37
N LYS A 152 -3.34 12.47 -24.09
CA LYS A 152 -4.11 11.53 -24.94
C LYS A 152 -3.28 10.79 -26.01
N ASP A 153 -2.16 11.35 -26.44
CA ASP A 153 -1.31 10.75 -27.48
C ASP A 153 -0.46 9.58 -26.97
N ILE A 154 -0.27 9.48 -25.65
CA ILE A 154 0.61 8.50 -25.02
C ILE A 154 0.00 7.80 -23.80
N VAL A 155 -1.13 8.27 -23.27
CA VAL A 155 -1.81 7.69 -22.11
C VAL A 155 -3.17 7.13 -22.51
N ASP A 156 -3.35 5.84 -22.22
CA ASP A 156 -4.64 5.16 -22.22
C ASP A 156 -5.04 4.78 -20.80
N LEU A 157 -6.34 4.73 -20.53
CA LEU A 157 -6.90 4.22 -19.28
C LEU A 157 -7.81 3.04 -19.61
N ILE A 158 -7.48 1.87 -19.06
CA ILE A 158 -8.10 0.59 -19.38
C ILE A 158 -8.76 0.04 -18.11
N GLU A 159 -10.06 -0.27 -18.16
CA GLU A 159 -10.72 -1.03 -17.10
C GLU A 159 -10.47 -2.53 -17.33
N ILE A 160 -9.82 -3.19 -16.36
CA ILE A 160 -9.49 -4.63 -16.45
C ILE A 160 -10.47 -5.52 -15.67
N GLY A 161 -11.40 -4.91 -14.94
CA GLY A 161 -12.36 -5.60 -14.10
C GLY A 161 -12.93 -4.70 -13.02
N LYS A 162 -13.65 -5.30 -12.07
CA LYS A 162 -14.25 -4.61 -10.94
C LYS A 162 -13.96 -5.33 -9.63
N SER A 163 -13.94 -4.56 -8.55
CA SER A 163 -13.81 -5.07 -7.19
C SER A 163 -15.10 -5.74 -6.68
N LEU A 164 -15.05 -6.30 -5.47
CA LEU A 164 -16.21 -6.94 -4.83
C LEU A 164 -17.36 -5.95 -4.63
N GLN A 165 -17.06 -4.71 -4.26
CA GLN A 165 -18.02 -3.63 -4.13
C GLN A 165 -18.21 -2.84 -5.44
N ASN A 166 -17.92 -3.47 -6.58
CA ASN A 166 -18.21 -2.95 -7.93
C ASN A 166 -17.47 -1.65 -8.31
N ARG A 167 -16.25 -1.43 -7.79
CA ARG A 167 -15.38 -0.32 -8.19
C ARG A 167 -14.45 -0.73 -9.32
N SER A 168 -14.21 0.14 -10.29
CA SER A 168 -13.38 -0.14 -11.45
C SER A 168 -11.91 -0.36 -11.09
N LEU A 169 -11.32 -1.43 -11.63
CA LEU A 169 -9.88 -1.65 -11.59
C LEU A 169 -9.26 -1.02 -12.85
N LEU A 170 -8.66 0.14 -12.66
CA LEU A 170 -8.15 0.98 -13.76
C LEU A 170 -6.65 0.82 -13.90
N VAL A 171 -6.21 0.52 -15.12
CA VAL A 171 -4.80 0.46 -15.51
C VAL A 171 -4.47 1.62 -16.41
N MET A 172 -3.50 2.44 -16.00
CA MET A 172 -2.95 3.48 -16.85
C MET A 172 -1.81 2.92 -17.69
N LYS A 173 -1.99 2.91 -18.99
CA LYS A 173 -0.97 2.53 -19.97
C LYS A 173 -0.29 3.79 -20.51
N ILE A 174 1.03 3.83 -20.48
CA ILE A 174 1.86 4.95 -20.95
C ILE A 174 2.82 4.46 -22.03
N GLY A 175 2.77 5.06 -23.21
CA GLY A 175 3.66 4.75 -24.32
C GLY A 175 3.14 5.26 -25.66
N TYR A 176 4.04 5.55 -26.59
CA TYR A 176 3.65 5.95 -27.94
C TYR A 176 3.01 4.78 -28.69
N ALA A 177 1.95 5.07 -29.45
CA ALA A 177 1.41 4.15 -30.44
C ALA A 177 2.48 3.81 -31.48
N GLN A 178 2.58 2.52 -31.82
CA GLN A 178 3.54 2.00 -32.80
C GLN A 178 2.90 0.84 -33.56
N ASN A 179 3.21 0.69 -34.85
CA ASN A 179 2.76 -0.43 -35.68
C ASN A 179 3.57 -1.72 -35.40
N ARG A 180 3.76 -2.06 -34.13
CA ARG A 180 4.41 -3.30 -33.69
C ARG A 180 4.04 -3.61 -32.24
N THR A 181 4.20 -4.87 -31.86
CA THR A 181 4.08 -5.26 -30.44
C THR A 181 5.27 -4.71 -29.66
N LYS A 182 4.99 -4.02 -28.55
CA LYS A 182 5.99 -3.49 -27.63
C LYS A 182 6.16 -4.43 -26.45
N LYS A 183 7.36 -4.44 -25.86
CA LYS A 183 7.57 -5.06 -24.54
C LYS A 183 6.91 -4.15 -23.50
N LEU A 184 6.44 -4.73 -22.39
CA LEU A 184 5.76 -3.97 -21.35
C LEU A 184 6.44 -4.12 -19.99
N PHE A 185 6.35 -3.06 -19.20
CA PHE A 185 6.60 -3.07 -17.77
C PHE A 185 5.25 -2.97 -17.04
N TRP A 186 5.07 -3.78 -16.02
CA TRP A 186 3.88 -3.79 -15.19
C TRP A 186 4.23 -3.35 -13.77
N PHE A 187 3.44 -2.41 -13.25
CA PHE A 187 3.53 -1.92 -11.89
C PHE A 187 2.14 -1.95 -11.26
N ASP A 188 2.06 -2.45 -10.04
CA ASP A 188 0.85 -2.40 -9.23
C ASP A 188 1.13 -1.87 -7.83
N SER A 189 0.09 -1.32 -7.20
CA SER A 189 0.16 -0.79 -5.84
C SER A 189 -1.18 -0.90 -5.10
N GLY A 190 -1.11 -0.77 -3.78
CA GLY A 190 -2.30 -0.84 -2.94
C GLY A 190 -2.98 -2.21 -2.93
N ILE A 191 -2.22 -3.31 -3.08
CA ILE A 191 -2.77 -4.66 -2.85
C ILE A 191 -3.17 -4.85 -1.38
N HIS A 192 -2.32 -4.36 -0.48
CA HIS A 192 -2.64 -4.21 0.93
C HIS A 192 -3.18 -2.81 1.19
N ALA A 193 -4.44 -2.75 1.62
CA ALA A 193 -5.20 -1.52 1.82
C ALA A 193 -4.53 -0.45 2.69
N ARG A 194 -3.69 -0.87 3.66
CA ARG A 194 -3.05 0.01 4.65
C ARG A 194 -1.70 0.57 4.20
N GLU A 195 -1.19 0.13 3.05
CA GLU A 195 0.10 0.53 2.50
C GLU A 195 -0.03 1.75 1.59
N TRP A 196 -0.62 2.83 2.10
CA TRP A 196 -1.01 4.01 1.32
C TRP A 196 0.13 4.66 0.56
N THR A 197 1.36 4.58 1.10
CA THR A 197 2.57 5.08 0.46
C THR A 197 2.78 4.47 -0.93
N THR A 198 2.45 3.18 -1.13
CA THR A 198 2.65 2.52 -2.42
C THR A 198 1.81 3.16 -3.52
N ILE A 199 0.56 3.52 -3.21
CA ILE A 199 -0.40 4.18 -4.11
C ILE A 199 0.13 5.58 -4.47
N SER A 200 0.51 6.38 -3.46
CA SER A 200 1.10 7.71 -3.68
C SER A 200 2.38 7.65 -4.50
N THR A 201 3.24 6.65 -4.28
CA THR A 201 4.46 6.44 -5.07
C THR A 201 4.14 6.13 -6.53
N SER A 202 3.16 5.28 -6.81
CA SER A 202 2.74 5.01 -8.20
C SER A 202 2.26 6.27 -8.91
N LEU A 203 1.38 7.05 -8.26
CA LEU A 203 0.90 8.33 -8.81
C LEU A 203 2.05 9.29 -9.09
N TYR A 204 2.96 9.46 -8.14
CA TYR A 204 4.14 10.30 -8.30
C TYR A 204 5.04 9.84 -9.46
N THR A 205 5.29 8.53 -9.57
CA THR A 205 6.13 7.97 -10.64
C THR A 205 5.50 8.20 -12.02
N ILE A 206 4.18 8.00 -12.16
CA ILE A 206 3.45 8.33 -13.38
C ILE A 206 3.65 9.80 -13.74
N ASP A 207 3.42 10.72 -12.80
CA ASP A 207 3.58 12.16 -13.03
C ASP A 207 5.02 12.51 -13.46
N LYS A 208 6.03 11.93 -12.81
CA LYS A 208 7.44 12.14 -13.21
C LYS A 208 7.75 11.64 -14.61
N ILE A 209 7.22 10.48 -15.01
CA ILE A 209 7.37 9.97 -16.38
C ILE A 209 6.79 10.97 -17.38
N LEU A 210 5.58 11.47 -17.13
CA LEU A 210 4.88 12.39 -18.02
C LEU A 210 5.51 13.79 -18.06
N ILE A 211 6.03 14.29 -16.93
CA ILE A 211 6.79 15.54 -16.88
C ILE A 211 8.07 15.43 -17.72
N GLU A 212 8.84 14.35 -17.56
CA GLU A 212 10.08 14.17 -18.34
C GLU A 212 9.78 14.01 -19.83
N GLN A 213 8.68 13.33 -20.17
CA GLN A 213 8.19 13.27 -21.54
C GLN A 213 7.83 14.67 -22.08
N SER A 214 7.08 15.48 -21.32
CA SER A 214 6.68 16.85 -21.69
C SER A 214 7.85 17.79 -21.92
N LYS A 215 8.96 17.59 -21.18
CA LYS A 215 10.22 18.32 -21.38
C LYS A 215 11.01 17.87 -22.61
N ASN A 216 10.44 16.99 -23.42
CA ASN A 216 11.11 16.37 -24.57
C ASN A 216 12.41 15.62 -24.20
N ASN A 217 12.49 15.03 -23.01
CA ASN A 217 13.65 14.24 -22.61
C ASN A 217 13.89 13.08 -23.60
N SER A 218 15.05 13.08 -24.26
CA SER A 218 15.35 12.17 -25.36
C SER A 218 15.35 10.69 -24.93
N LEU A 219 15.85 10.40 -23.73
CA LEU A 219 15.90 9.05 -23.19
C LEU A 219 14.50 8.54 -22.84
N MET A 220 13.67 9.36 -22.18
CA MET A 220 12.28 9.01 -21.87
C MET A 220 11.45 8.81 -23.15
N ASN A 221 11.56 9.72 -24.11
CA ASN A 221 10.85 9.60 -25.39
C ASN A 221 11.27 8.36 -26.17
N LYS A 222 12.58 8.05 -26.20
CA LYS A 222 13.06 6.80 -26.79
C LYS A 222 12.47 5.61 -26.05
N PHE A 223 12.54 5.59 -24.72
CA PHE A 223 12.00 4.51 -23.90
C PHE A 223 10.52 4.24 -24.21
N LEU A 224 9.67 5.26 -24.19
CA LEU A 224 8.23 5.15 -24.46
C LEU A 224 7.88 4.77 -25.92
N LYS A 225 8.83 4.87 -26.86
CA LYS A 225 8.67 4.32 -28.23
C LYS A 225 8.96 2.81 -28.29
N TYR A 226 9.82 2.29 -27.41
CA TYR A 226 10.18 0.87 -27.39
C TYR A 226 9.36 0.04 -26.39
N TYR A 227 8.90 0.66 -25.32
CA TYR A 227 8.21 0.02 -24.21
C TYR A 227 6.87 0.69 -23.90
N ASP A 228 5.93 -0.12 -23.42
CA ASP A 228 4.74 0.37 -22.72
C ASP A 228 4.94 0.20 -21.22
N ILE A 229 4.40 1.12 -20.43
CA ILE A 229 4.37 1.02 -18.98
C ILE A 229 2.92 0.95 -18.53
N TYR A 230 2.57 -0.05 -17.74
CA TYR A 230 1.23 -0.25 -17.21
C TYR A 230 1.26 -0.06 -15.69
N PHE A 231 0.39 0.81 -15.19
CA PHE A 231 0.20 1.06 -13.76
C PHE A 231 -1.22 0.70 -13.33
N LEU A 232 -1.36 -0.35 -12.50
CA LEU A 232 -2.56 -0.61 -11.72
C LEU A 232 -2.40 0.06 -10.35
N VAL A 233 -2.82 1.32 -10.26
CA VAL A 233 -2.56 2.17 -9.08
C VAL A 233 -3.30 1.70 -7.82
N LEU A 234 -4.41 0.99 -7.99
CA LEU A 234 -5.25 0.56 -6.87
C LEU A 234 -5.77 -0.85 -7.13
N VAL A 235 -4.99 -1.85 -6.68
CA VAL A 235 -5.35 -3.27 -6.80
C VAL A 235 -6.55 -3.60 -5.90
N ASN A 236 -6.60 -3.05 -4.69
CA ASN A 236 -7.64 -3.29 -3.70
C ASN A 236 -8.40 -2.00 -3.34
N PRO A 237 -9.28 -1.50 -4.22
CA PRO A 237 -10.01 -0.26 -3.97
C PRO A 237 -10.96 -0.38 -2.77
N ASP A 238 -11.59 -1.53 -2.54
CA ASP A 238 -12.55 -1.68 -1.45
C ASP A 238 -11.88 -1.63 -0.09
N GLY A 239 -10.76 -2.35 0.07
CA GLY A 239 -9.96 -2.31 1.29
C GLY A 239 -9.37 -0.92 1.51
N TYR A 240 -8.87 -0.26 0.46
CA TYR A 240 -8.35 1.11 0.59
C TYR A 240 -9.43 2.07 1.10
N GLN A 241 -10.65 2.02 0.53
CA GLN A 241 -11.79 2.81 1.01
C GLN A 241 -12.05 2.56 2.50
N PHE A 242 -12.07 1.29 2.90
CA PHE A 242 -12.31 0.89 4.27
C PHE A 242 -11.25 1.44 5.22
N SER A 243 -9.97 1.46 4.80
CA SER A 243 -8.88 1.97 5.63
C SER A 243 -8.92 3.47 5.87
N LEU A 244 -9.57 4.24 4.98
CA LEU A 244 -9.67 5.70 5.11
C LEU A 244 -10.64 6.15 6.22
N LEU A 245 -11.64 5.31 6.52
CA LEU A 245 -12.67 5.50 7.56
C LEU A 245 -12.05 5.51 8.97
#